data_AF-A0A6B3FXK8-F1
#
_entry.id   AF-A0A6B3FXK8-F1
#
_cell.length_a   1.000
_cell.length_b   1.000
_cell.length_c   1.000
_cell.angle_alpha   90.00
_cell.angle_beta   90.00
_cell.angle_gamma   90.00
#
_symmetry.space_group_name_H-M   'P 1'
#
loop_
_entity.id
_entity.type
_entity.pdbx_description
1 polymer ?
#
loop_
_entity_poly.entity_id
_entity_poly.type
_entity_poly.pdbx_seq_one_letter_code
_entity_poly.pdbx_strand_id
1 'polypeptide(L)'
;MISRRRLLSTTATALGTTLIAGAIPPAQAAERGAPGAKGLRVGGSTAEYVRNPLGLGAARPRLGWPLTATAPGRTQSAYQIRVALSERALERPDVWDSGKVESADSTQVLYGGPELRSRTRYY
;
A
#
# COMPACT_ATOMS: atom_id res chain seq x y z
N MET A 1 -31.17 -17.31 13.50
CA MET A 1 -32.27 -17.86 12.67
C MET A 1 -31.68 -18.35 11.37
N ILE A 2 -31.79 -19.66 11.15
CA ILE A 2 -31.15 -20.44 10.08
C ILE A 2 -32.03 -20.36 8.84
N SER A 3 -31.47 -19.92 7.70
CA SER A 3 -32.15 -20.10 6.41
C SER A 3 -31.53 -21.28 5.67
N ARG A 4 -32.37 -22.29 5.49
CA ARG A 4 -32.14 -23.56 4.81
C ARG A 4 -32.41 -23.37 3.33
N ARG A 5 -31.53 -23.87 2.46
CA ARG A 5 -31.94 -24.46 1.18
C ARG A 5 -30.93 -25.51 0.73
N ARG A 6 -31.33 -26.76 0.97
CA ARG A 6 -30.84 -27.99 0.33
C ARG A 6 -31.06 -27.88 -1.18
N LEU A 7 -30.09 -28.30 -1.98
CA LEU A 7 -30.32 -29.00 -3.23
C LEU A 7 -29.27 -30.11 -3.35
N LEU A 8 -29.75 -31.35 -3.34
CA LEU A 8 -29.01 -32.58 -3.57
C LEU A 8 -28.87 -32.75 -5.09
N SER A 9 -27.70 -33.13 -5.56
CA SER A 9 -27.50 -33.58 -6.95
C SER A 9 -26.48 -34.71 -6.97
N THR A 10 -27.03 -35.93 -6.98
CA THR A 10 -26.60 -37.15 -7.69
C THR A 10 -25.11 -37.40 -7.96
N THR A 11 -24.64 -38.52 -7.39
CA THR A 11 -23.40 -39.21 -7.70
C THR A 11 -23.41 -39.84 -9.09
N ALA A 12 -22.32 -39.69 -9.84
CA ALA A 12 -22.00 -40.53 -10.99
C ALA A 12 -20.55 -41.01 -10.86
N THR A 13 -20.37 -42.32 -10.74
CA THR A 13 -19.08 -43.01 -10.66
C THR A 13 -18.69 -43.46 -12.06
N ALA A 14 -17.51 -43.08 -12.56
CA ALA A 14 -16.91 -43.66 -13.75
C ALA A 14 -15.44 -44.01 -13.45
N LEU A 15 -15.10 -45.29 -13.59
CA LEU A 15 -13.76 -45.84 -13.54
C LEU A 15 -13.10 -45.70 -14.92
N GLY A 16 -11.90 -45.12 -14.99
CA GLY A 16 -11.08 -45.07 -16.20
C GLY A 16 -9.61 -44.83 -15.84
N THR A 17 -8.76 -45.81 -16.17
CA THR A 17 -7.37 -45.92 -15.70
C THR A 17 -6.37 -45.31 -16.69
N THR A 18 -5.47 -44.48 -16.15
CA THR A 18 -4.08 -44.16 -16.57
C THR A 18 -3.76 -43.63 -17.97
N LEU A 19 -3.14 -42.44 -18.01
CA LEU A 19 -1.82 -42.21 -18.64
C LEU A 19 -1.11 -41.06 -17.91
N ILE A 20 0.18 -41.26 -17.63
CA ILE A 20 1.07 -40.33 -16.93
C ILE A 20 1.51 -39.24 -17.92
N ALA A 21 1.21 -37.98 -17.64
CA ALA A 21 1.87 -36.84 -18.27
C ALA A 21 2.11 -35.79 -17.18
N GLY A 22 3.39 -35.55 -16.89
CA GLY A 22 3.83 -34.57 -15.91
C GLY A 22 3.41 -33.16 -16.33
N ALA A 23 2.69 -32.47 -15.45
CA ALA A 23 2.52 -31.03 -15.49
C ALA A 23 3.01 -30.46 -14.16
N ILE A 24 4.25 -29.99 -14.18
CA ILE A 24 4.79 -29.11 -13.14
C ILE A 24 3.95 -27.81 -13.18
N PRO A 25 3.43 -27.31 -12.06
CA PRO A 25 2.39 -26.29 -12.05
C PRO A 25 2.98 -24.88 -12.16
N PRO A 26 2.27 -23.88 -12.72
CA PRO A 26 2.45 -22.53 -12.25
C PRO A 26 1.56 -22.35 -11.02
N ALA A 27 2.16 -22.49 -9.84
CA ALA A 27 1.69 -21.82 -8.65
C ALA A 27 1.75 -20.31 -8.89
N GLN A 28 0.65 -19.69 -9.32
CA GLN A 28 0.52 -18.23 -9.37
C GLN A 28 0.04 -17.72 -8.02
N ALA A 29 0.89 -17.93 -7.02
CA ALA A 29 0.92 -17.12 -5.82
C ALA A 29 1.93 -15.99 -6.06
N ALA A 30 1.43 -14.84 -6.53
CA ALA A 30 1.97 -13.50 -6.29
C ALA A 30 1.42 -12.53 -7.35
N GLU A 31 0.24 -11.97 -7.14
CA GLU A 31 0.06 -10.58 -7.57
C GLU A 31 0.74 -9.68 -6.54
N ARG A 32 2.09 -9.73 -6.52
CA ARG A 32 2.90 -8.68 -5.92
C ARG A 32 2.88 -7.50 -6.89
N GLY A 33 2.16 -6.46 -6.48
CA GLY A 33 2.22 -5.14 -7.09
C GLY A 33 1.35 -5.01 -8.34
N ALA A 34 0.20 -4.36 -8.17
CA ALA A 34 -0.51 -3.77 -9.30
C ALA A 34 0.50 -3.00 -10.19
N PRO A 35 0.42 -3.10 -11.52
CA PRO A 35 1.30 -2.39 -12.45
C PRO A 35 0.92 -0.90 -12.50
N GLY A 36 1.10 -0.19 -11.40
CA GLY A 36 0.89 1.24 -11.28
C GLY A 36 2.22 1.98 -11.38
N ALA A 37 2.36 2.82 -12.39
CA ALA A 37 3.49 3.74 -12.61
C ALA A 37 4.83 3.09 -13.06
N LYS A 38 4.83 2.48 -14.25
CA LYS A 38 6.04 2.51 -15.10
C LYS A 38 6.27 3.97 -15.55
N GLY A 39 6.77 4.83 -14.66
CA GLY A 39 7.05 6.20 -15.05
C GLY A 39 7.32 7.20 -13.94
N LEU A 40 6.90 6.96 -12.69
CA LEU A 40 7.08 7.92 -11.60
C LEU A 40 7.43 7.16 -10.31
N ARG A 41 8.51 7.56 -9.64
CA ARG A 41 9.03 6.94 -8.42
C ARG A 41 9.23 7.98 -7.34
N VAL A 42 8.83 7.63 -6.12
CA VAL A 42 9.13 8.41 -4.92
C VAL A 42 10.62 8.26 -4.58
N GLY A 43 11.29 9.39 -4.39
CA GLY A 43 12.67 9.51 -3.92
C GLY A 43 12.76 9.62 -2.40
N GLY A 44 13.82 10.24 -1.90
CA GLY A 44 14.07 10.37 -0.46
C GLY A 44 13.05 11.29 0.22
N SER A 45 11.99 10.71 0.78
CA SER A 45 10.94 11.42 1.53
C SER A 45 11.50 12.20 2.71
N THR A 46 10.90 13.34 3.02
CA THR A 46 11.31 14.24 4.09
C THR A 46 10.15 14.62 5.00
N ALA A 47 10.48 14.96 6.24
CA ALA A 47 9.63 15.69 7.16
C ALA A 47 10.38 16.97 7.58
N GLU A 48 9.72 18.12 7.47
CA GLU A 48 10.33 19.44 7.66
C GLU A 48 11.64 19.58 6.85
N TYR A 49 11.62 19.13 5.59
CA TYR A 49 12.75 19.16 4.64
C TYR A 49 13.95 18.29 5.01
N VAL A 50 13.88 17.51 6.09
CA VAL A 50 14.96 16.64 6.55
C VAL A 50 14.56 15.17 6.42
N ARG A 51 15.51 14.30 6.07
CA ARG A 51 15.29 12.84 6.08
C ARG A 51 15.45 12.31 7.51
N ASN A 52 14.46 11.53 7.97
CA ASN A 52 14.45 10.88 9.29
C ASN A 52 14.86 11.82 10.44
N PRO A 53 14.21 13.00 10.60
CA PRO A 53 14.58 13.96 11.63
C PRO A 53 14.36 13.37 13.03
N LEU A 54 15.22 13.76 13.97
CA LEU A 54 15.08 13.44 15.40
C LEU A 54 14.69 14.71 16.15
N GLY A 55 13.73 14.59 17.10
CA GLY A 55 13.34 15.69 17.96
C GLY A 55 12.53 16.80 17.27
N LEU A 56 11.65 16.42 16.34
CA LEU A 56 10.80 17.39 15.64
C LEU A 56 9.75 18.01 16.57
N GLY A 57 9.70 19.35 16.64
CA GLY A 57 8.74 20.09 17.48
C GLY A 57 7.46 20.55 16.77
N ALA A 58 7.35 20.34 15.46
CA ALA A 58 6.16 20.75 14.71
C ALA A 58 4.98 19.81 15.01
N ALA A 59 3.85 20.37 15.45
CA ALA A 59 2.63 19.60 15.74
C ALA A 59 2.02 18.96 14.48
N ARG A 60 2.19 19.61 13.33
CA ARG A 60 1.79 19.14 12.00
C ARG A 60 2.97 19.27 11.04
N PRO A 61 3.89 18.29 11.01
CA PRO A 61 5.04 18.34 10.13
C PRO A 61 4.63 18.47 8.66
N ARG A 62 5.41 19.24 7.89
CA ARG A 62 5.37 19.30 6.44
C ARG A 62 6.11 18.10 5.86
N LEU A 63 5.40 17.29 5.10
CA LEU A 63 5.89 16.10 4.43
C LEU A 63 6.23 16.44 2.97
N GLY A 64 7.26 15.78 2.45
CA GLY A 64 7.65 15.92 1.06
C GLY A 64 8.20 14.62 0.49
N TRP A 65 8.00 14.41 -0.80
CA TRP A 65 8.50 13.24 -1.52
C TRP A 65 8.92 13.65 -2.93
N PRO A 66 10.24 13.84 -3.17
CA PRO A 66 10.73 14.13 -4.50
C PRO A 66 10.30 13.03 -5.48
N LEU A 67 9.82 13.41 -6.66
CA LEU A 67 9.39 12.47 -7.68
C LEU A 67 10.44 12.39 -8.78
N THR A 68 10.75 11.17 -9.21
CA THR A 68 11.65 10.90 -10.34
C THR A 68 10.89 10.16 -11.43
N ALA A 69 11.07 10.57 -12.67
CA ALA A 69 10.35 9.99 -13.80
C ALA A 69 11.31 9.35 -14.81
N THR A 70 10.89 8.24 -15.43
CA THR A 70 11.66 7.57 -16.49
C THR A 70 11.41 8.18 -17.87
N ALA A 71 10.46 9.11 -17.98
CA ALA A 71 10.09 9.81 -19.21
C ALA A 71 9.58 11.24 -18.89
N PRO A 72 9.69 12.20 -19.82
CA PRO A 72 9.13 13.54 -19.64
C PRO A 72 7.59 13.53 -19.64
N GLY A 73 7.00 14.66 -19.23
CA GLY A 73 5.55 14.84 -19.22
C GLY A 73 4.80 14.02 -18.17
N ARG A 74 5.51 13.56 -17.12
CA ARG A 74 4.93 12.81 -16.01
C ARG A 74 4.65 13.74 -14.83
N THR A 75 3.43 13.68 -14.33
CA THR A 75 2.98 14.41 -13.14
C THR A 75 2.24 13.47 -12.21
N GLN A 76 2.20 13.82 -10.93
CA GLN A 76 1.32 13.17 -9.96
C GLN A 76 -0.10 13.74 -10.11
N SER A 77 -1.11 12.88 -10.04
CA SER A 77 -2.52 13.31 -9.96
C SER A 77 -3.11 13.13 -8.56
N ALA A 78 -2.54 12.22 -7.77
CA ALA A 78 -2.99 11.92 -6.42
C ALA A 78 -1.85 11.39 -5.55
N TYR A 79 -2.01 11.48 -4.23
CA TYR A 79 -1.12 10.85 -3.25
C TYR A 79 -1.90 10.09 -2.18
N GLN A 80 -1.20 9.23 -1.44
CA GLN A 80 -1.68 8.63 -0.19
C GLN A 80 -0.52 8.55 0.79
N ILE A 81 -0.71 9.07 2.01
CA ILE A 81 0.27 9.05 3.09
C ILE A 81 -0.25 8.11 4.17
N ARG A 82 0.62 7.21 4.63
CA ARG A 82 0.38 6.36 5.79
C ARG A 82 1.44 6.66 6.83
N VAL A 83 1.01 6.69 8.08
CA VAL A 83 1.86 6.89 9.25
C VAL A 83 1.53 5.81 10.26
N ALA A 84 2.57 5.23 10.85
CA ALA A 84 2.43 4.16 11.83
C ALA A 84 3.48 4.24 12.94
N LEU A 85 3.28 3.49 14.03
CA LEU A 85 4.27 3.35 15.12
C LEU A 85 5.35 2.30 14.84
N SER A 86 5.18 1.52 13.77
CA SER A 86 6.19 0.57 13.28
C SER A 86 6.06 0.38 11.77
N GLU A 87 7.17 0.02 11.12
CA GLU A 87 7.19 -0.25 9.67
C GLU A 87 6.18 -1.35 9.27
N ARG A 88 6.05 -2.41 10.09
CA ARG A 88 5.08 -3.49 9.84
C ARG A 88 3.63 -3.00 9.89
N ALA A 89 3.34 -2.00 10.69
CA ALA A 89 1.99 -1.46 10.81
C ALA A 89 1.59 -0.60 9.59
N LEU A 90 2.50 -0.23 8.67
CA LEU A 90 2.15 0.54 7.46
C LEU A 90 1.21 -0.19 6.49
N GLU A 91 1.11 -1.52 6.57
CA GLU A 91 0.10 -2.28 5.82
C GLU A 91 -1.32 -1.95 6.30
N ARG A 92 -1.49 -1.68 7.59
CA ARG A 92 -2.74 -1.29 8.25
C ARG A 92 -2.42 -0.22 9.32
N PRO A 93 -2.21 1.04 8.91
CA PRO A 93 -1.60 2.07 9.76
C PRO A 93 -2.42 2.32 11.02
N ASP A 94 -1.72 2.34 12.15
CA ASP A 94 -2.29 2.54 13.49
C ASP A 94 -2.30 4.00 13.95
N VAL A 95 -1.73 4.91 13.14
CA VAL A 95 -1.72 6.36 13.42
C VAL A 95 -2.56 7.12 12.41
N TRP A 96 -2.25 7.03 11.11
CA TRP A 96 -2.96 7.80 10.09
C TRP A 96 -2.88 7.17 8.70
N ASP A 97 -3.98 7.26 7.96
CA ASP A 97 -4.05 7.04 6.52
C ASP A 97 -4.82 8.23 5.91
N SER A 98 -4.21 8.95 4.98
CA SER A 98 -4.89 10.06 4.29
C SER A 98 -5.99 9.57 3.34
N GLY A 99 -6.00 8.28 3.01
CA GLY A 99 -6.66 7.78 1.81
C GLY A 99 -6.01 8.35 0.54
N LYS A 100 -6.63 8.06 -0.60
CA LYS A 100 -6.24 8.69 -1.86
C LYS A 100 -6.73 10.14 -1.87
N VAL A 101 -5.80 11.08 -1.97
CA VAL A 101 -6.09 12.51 -2.10
C VAL A 101 -5.77 12.94 -3.53
N GLU A 102 -6.77 13.45 -4.25
CA GLU A 102 -6.60 14.01 -5.60
C GLU A 102 -5.88 15.37 -5.49
N SER A 103 -4.57 15.37 -5.70
CA SER A 103 -3.72 16.56 -5.70
C SER A 103 -2.37 16.26 -6.38
N ALA A 104 -1.84 17.28 -7.05
CA ALA A 104 -0.50 17.27 -7.63
C ALA A 104 0.61 17.63 -6.62
N ASP A 105 0.24 17.99 -5.39
CA ASP A 105 1.19 18.39 -4.35
C ASP A 105 2.09 17.23 -3.93
N SER A 106 3.39 17.51 -3.82
CA SER A 106 4.42 16.54 -3.39
C SER A 106 5.47 17.17 -2.46
N THR A 107 5.28 18.45 -2.12
CA THR A 107 6.16 19.22 -1.24
C THR A 107 5.29 19.95 -0.23
N GLN A 108 5.80 20.10 0.99
CA GLN A 108 5.14 20.84 2.07
C GLN A 108 3.71 20.37 2.41
N VAL A 109 3.37 19.11 2.12
CA VAL A 109 2.05 18.55 2.45
C VAL A 109 1.96 18.36 3.96
N LEU A 110 1.05 19.08 4.61
CA LEU A 110 0.91 18.99 6.06
C LEU A 110 0.39 17.62 6.48
N TYR A 111 0.98 17.07 7.54
CA TYR A 111 0.41 15.95 8.25
C TYR A 111 -1.02 16.28 8.71
N GLY A 112 -1.97 15.44 8.30
CA GLY A 112 -3.41 15.62 8.53
C GLY A 112 -4.02 14.62 9.51
N GLY A 113 -3.18 13.83 10.20
CA GLY A 113 -3.63 12.83 11.16
C GLY A 113 -3.85 13.35 12.58
N PRO A 114 -4.07 12.44 13.55
CA PRO A 114 -4.21 12.79 14.97
C PRO A 114 -2.96 13.46 15.56
N GLU A 115 -3.11 14.16 16.68
CA GLU A 115 -2.01 14.83 17.37
C GLU A 115 -0.82 13.90 17.65
N LEU A 116 0.38 14.36 17.29
CA LEU A 116 1.61 13.61 17.47
C LEU A 116 2.07 13.66 18.92
N ARG A 117 2.37 12.48 19.46
CA ARG A 117 2.90 12.31 20.82
C ARG A 117 4.39 12.67 20.90
N SER A 118 4.78 13.33 21.99
CA SER A 118 6.18 13.60 22.31
C SER A 118 7.00 12.31 22.43
N ARG A 119 8.31 12.39 22.14
CA ARG A 119 9.28 11.27 22.25
C ARG A 119 8.86 9.98 21.52
N THR A 120 8.10 10.13 20.44
CA THR A 120 7.57 9.00 19.67
C THR A 120 8.18 9.00 18.28
N ARG A 121 8.65 7.84 17.81
CA ARG A 121 9.04 7.64 16.42
C ARG A 121 7.80 7.25 15.62
N TYR A 122 7.67 7.87 14.45
CA TYR A 122 6.68 7.51 13.44
C TYR A 122 7.40 6.98 12.21
N TYR A 123 6.75 6.04 11.53
CA TYR A 123 7.16 5.40 10.29
C TYR A 123 6.19 5.77 9.19
#